data_AF-A0A485LLE6-F1
#
_entry.id   AF-A0A485LLE6-F1
#
_cell.length_a   1.000
_cell.length_b   1.000
_cell.length_c   1.000
_cell.angle_alpha   90.00
_cell.angle_beta   90.00
_cell.angle_gamma   90.00
#
_symmetry.space_group_name_H-M   'P 1'
#
loop_
_entity.id
_entity.type
_entity.pdbx_description
1 polymer ?
#
loop_
_entity_poly.entity_id
_entity_poly.type
_entity_poly.pdbx_seq_one_letter_code
_entity_poly.pdbx_strand_id
1 'polypeptide(L)'
;MTLRTREDFPYLSMRQPVVAREEIVRCPIETAADDIEKRTLSLRKIVLREERGLPNDVKAITHLLKGSINTEVNGGAPEVIANFFGDGAASIVDAAGEPMPAQAAQVQQAALRAALLRFLETALHVLSISRDLFRRLPHDGDGNDLALLAPLQGEFEKAFVKILSALAATYAEGTDEIAALRAAVSFKLGLA
;
A
#
# COMPACT_ATOMS: atom_id res chain seq x y z
N MET A 1 -0.03 -20.93 -5.23
CA MET A 1 0.02 -22.37 -4.92
C MET A 1 -0.29 -22.56 -3.44
N THR A 2 -1.21 -23.47 -3.13
CA THR A 2 -1.57 -23.87 -1.77
C THR A 2 -1.22 -25.34 -1.58
N LEU A 3 -0.56 -25.66 -0.46
CA LEU A 3 -0.18 -27.02 -0.09
C LEU A 3 -0.90 -27.40 1.20
N ARG A 4 -1.54 -28.58 1.24
CA ARG A 4 -2.16 -29.12 2.45
C ARG A 4 -1.32 -30.28 2.98
N THR A 5 -0.98 -30.24 4.26
CA THR A 5 -0.34 -31.36 4.98
C THR A 5 -1.38 -32.33 5.50
N ARG A 6 -0.92 -33.49 6.01
CA ARG A 6 -1.83 -34.49 6.57
C ARG A 6 -2.55 -33.98 7.83
N GLU A 7 -1.82 -33.31 8.70
CA GLU A 7 -2.32 -32.72 9.96
C GLU A 7 -1.95 -31.22 10.01
N ASP A 8 -2.69 -30.45 10.80
CA ASP A 8 -2.42 -29.02 11.03
C ASP A 8 -1.18 -28.82 11.92
N PHE A 9 -0.53 -27.66 11.77
CA PHE A 9 0.55 -27.24 12.68
C PHE A 9 0.00 -26.40 13.85
N PRO A 10 0.56 -26.54 15.07
CA PRO A 10 1.67 -27.42 15.45
C PRO A 10 1.26 -28.90 15.56
N TYR A 11 2.17 -29.82 15.23
CA TYR A 11 1.98 -31.27 15.35
C TYR A 11 3.23 -31.95 15.94
N LEU A 12 3.11 -33.22 16.34
CA LEU A 12 4.21 -33.99 16.96
C LEU A 12 5.45 -34.07 16.06
N SER A 13 5.26 -34.12 14.74
CA SER A 13 6.35 -34.04 13.75
C SER A 13 6.44 -32.66 13.12
N MET A 14 7.66 -32.11 13.09
CA MET A 14 7.99 -30.85 12.41
C MET A 14 8.07 -30.98 10.88
N ARG A 15 8.00 -32.21 10.34
CA ARG A 15 7.96 -32.49 8.90
C ARG A 15 6.79 -33.40 8.61
N GLN A 16 5.96 -33.01 7.65
CA GLN A 16 4.80 -33.78 7.21
C GLN A 16 4.77 -33.85 5.68
N PRO A 17 4.27 -34.95 5.10
CA PRO A 17 4.05 -35.02 3.66
C PRO A 17 2.93 -34.06 3.24
N VAL A 18 3.08 -33.48 2.05
CA VAL A 18 2.00 -32.76 1.37
C VAL A 18 1.02 -33.78 0.81
N VAL A 19 -0.25 -33.68 1.19
CA VAL A 19 -1.32 -34.59 0.77
C VAL A 19 -2.25 -33.99 -0.28
N ALA A 20 -2.23 -32.66 -0.47
CA ALA A 20 -2.91 -32.00 -1.57
C ALA A 20 -2.14 -30.76 -2.04
N ARG A 21 -2.24 -30.47 -3.34
CA ARG A 21 -1.67 -29.29 -4.00
C ARG A 21 -2.74 -28.65 -4.88
N GLU A 22 -2.88 -27.34 -4.74
CA GLU A 22 -3.74 -26.51 -5.58
C GLU A 22 -2.91 -25.38 -6.20
N GLU A 23 -3.11 -25.14 -7.49
CA GLU A 23 -2.42 -24.09 -8.25
C GLU A 23 -3.44 -23.23 -8.97
N ILE A 24 -3.29 -21.92 -8.81
CA ILE A 24 -4.20 -20.91 -9.35
C ILE A 24 -3.32 -19.88 -10.07
N VAL A 25 -3.61 -19.65 -11.34
CA VAL A 25 -3.05 -18.54 -12.10
C VAL A 25 -3.93 -17.33 -11.84
N ARG A 26 -3.32 -16.23 -11.40
CA ARG A 26 -4.02 -14.96 -11.20
C ARG A 26 -3.80 -14.05 -12.39
N CYS A 27 -4.81 -13.27 -12.74
CA CYS A 27 -4.62 -12.26 -13.77
C CYS A 27 -3.76 -11.09 -13.25
N PRO A 28 -3.21 -10.24 -14.13
CA PRO A 28 -2.32 -9.15 -13.73
C PRO A 28 -2.96 -8.15 -12.77
N ILE A 29 -4.25 -7.81 -12.96
CA ILE A 29 -4.96 -6.84 -12.11
C ILE A 29 -5.23 -7.40 -10.70
N GLU A 30 -5.54 -8.70 -10.59
CA GLU A 30 -5.67 -9.38 -9.29
C GLU A 30 -4.33 -9.44 -8.56
N THR A 31 -3.24 -9.69 -9.29
CA THR A 31 -1.89 -9.70 -8.73
C THR A 31 -1.52 -8.32 -8.20
N ALA A 32 -1.82 -7.26 -8.96
CA ALA A 32 -1.60 -5.88 -8.52
C ALA A 32 -2.41 -5.53 -7.26
N ALA A 33 -3.69 -5.93 -7.20
CA ALA A 33 -4.53 -5.71 -6.02
C ALA A 33 -3.98 -6.45 -4.78
N ASP A 34 -3.57 -7.71 -4.92
CA ASP A 34 -2.94 -8.49 -3.85
C ASP A 34 -1.65 -7.84 -3.34
N ASP A 35 -0.83 -7.28 -4.24
CA ASP A 35 0.44 -6.66 -3.87
C ASP A 35 0.25 -5.32 -3.15
N ILE A 36 -0.74 -4.52 -3.59
CA ILE A 36 -1.18 -3.33 -2.86
C ILE A 36 -1.69 -3.72 -1.46
N GLU A 37 -2.50 -4.78 -1.33
CA GLU A 37 -2.99 -5.24 -0.03
C GLU A 37 -1.88 -5.72 0.91
N LYS A 38 -0.91 -6.52 0.42
CA LYS A 38 0.25 -6.92 1.22
C LYS A 38 1.04 -5.71 1.71
N ARG A 39 1.15 -4.67 0.87
CA ARG A 39 1.80 -3.41 1.25
C ARG A 39 0.99 -2.67 2.31
N THR A 40 -0.33 -2.59 2.15
CA THR A 40 -1.27 -2.04 3.14
C THR A 40 -1.15 -2.73 4.49
N LEU A 41 -1.11 -4.07 4.51
CA LEU A 41 -0.92 -4.85 5.74
C LEU A 41 0.41 -4.54 6.43
N SER A 42 1.47 -4.30 5.65
CA SER A 42 2.78 -3.93 6.20
C SER A 42 2.73 -2.55 6.86
N LEU A 43 2.08 -1.56 6.23
CA LEU A 43 1.83 -0.24 6.83
C LEU A 43 0.92 -0.34 8.06
N ARG A 44 -0.12 -1.19 8.01
CA ARG A 44 -1.07 -1.36 9.10
C ARG A 44 -0.42 -1.86 10.38
N LYS A 45 0.68 -2.64 10.28
CA LYS A 45 1.46 -3.05 11.46
C LYS A 45 2.00 -1.85 12.25
N ILE A 46 2.37 -0.75 11.59
CA ILE A 46 2.83 0.47 12.28
C ILE A 46 1.66 1.14 13.01
N VAL A 47 0.51 1.27 12.34
CA VAL A 47 -0.71 1.84 12.94
C VAL A 47 -1.13 1.05 14.18
N LEU A 48 -1.19 -0.28 14.08
CA LEU A 48 -1.56 -1.15 15.22
C LEU A 48 -0.57 -1.07 16.39
N ARG A 49 0.72 -0.81 16.12
CA ARG A 49 1.71 -0.61 17.18
C ARG A 49 1.47 0.70 17.92
N GLU A 50 1.22 1.77 17.17
CA GLU A 50 0.88 3.08 17.75
C GLU A 50 -0.39 3.01 18.59
N GLU A 51 -1.45 2.38 18.09
CA GLU A 51 -2.73 2.18 18.81
C GLU A 51 -2.56 1.41 20.13
N ARG A 52 -1.55 0.54 20.22
CA ARG A 52 -1.19 -0.21 21.43
C ARG A 52 -0.24 0.55 22.36
N GLY A 53 0.11 1.80 22.04
CA GLY A 53 1.08 2.60 22.78
C GLY A 53 2.50 2.06 22.73
N LEU A 54 2.82 1.22 21.71
CA LEU A 54 4.16 0.67 21.55
C LEU A 54 5.04 1.64 20.77
N PRO A 55 6.30 1.84 21.17
CA PRO A 55 7.19 2.74 20.45
C PRO A 55 7.44 2.25 19.02
N ASN A 56 7.49 3.21 18.10
CA ASN A 56 7.81 2.99 16.70
C ASN A 56 9.23 3.50 16.39
N ASP A 57 9.98 2.70 15.64
CA ASP A 57 11.33 3.06 15.20
C ASP A 57 11.28 3.93 13.94
N VAL A 58 11.92 5.10 14.00
CA VAL A 58 11.91 6.08 12.90
C VAL A 58 12.54 5.49 11.65
N LYS A 59 13.68 4.80 11.77
CA LYS A 59 14.38 4.21 10.62
C LYS A 59 13.52 3.14 9.93
N ALA A 60 12.85 2.30 10.71
CA ALA A 60 11.93 1.29 10.20
C ALA A 60 10.74 1.91 9.46
N ILE A 61 10.13 2.97 10.00
CA ILE A 61 9.03 3.69 9.32
C ILE A 61 9.54 4.35 8.05
N THR A 62 10.67 5.07 8.09
CA THR A 62 11.27 5.71 6.92
C THR A 62 11.55 4.70 5.81
N HIS A 63 12.14 3.54 6.15
CA HIS A 63 12.41 2.48 5.19
C HIS A 63 11.12 1.94 4.57
N LEU A 64 10.09 1.71 5.40
CA LEU A 64 8.79 1.24 4.92
C LEU A 64 8.11 2.27 4.01
N LEU A 65 8.07 3.54 4.39
CA LEU A 65 7.48 4.62 3.58
C LEU A 65 8.22 4.80 2.25
N LYS A 66 9.55 4.73 2.25
CA LYS A 66 10.36 4.75 1.03
C LYS A 66 9.97 3.58 0.10
N GLY A 67 9.87 2.37 0.63
CA GLY A 67 9.47 1.19 -0.16
C GLY A 67 7.98 1.10 -0.52
N SER A 68 7.13 2.00 -0.01
CA SER A 68 5.66 1.95 -0.21
C SER A 68 5.14 3.12 -1.04
N ILE A 69 5.58 4.34 -0.73
CA ILE A 69 5.04 5.59 -1.26
C ILE A 69 6.03 6.24 -2.23
N ASN A 70 7.32 6.22 -1.89
CA ASN A 70 8.38 6.85 -2.69
C ASN A 70 9.30 5.80 -3.33
N THR A 71 8.72 4.92 -4.12
CA THR A 71 9.46 3.83 -4.78
C THR A 71 10.32 4.39 -5.92
N GLU A 72 11.64 4.27 -5.81
CA GLU A 72 12.60 4.82 -6.78
C GLU A 72 12.96 3.83 -7.90
N VAL A 73 12.84 2.52 -7.65
CA VAL A 73 13.27 1.46 -8.58
C VAL A 73 12.09 0.85 -9.35
N ASN A 74 10.99 0.58 -8.65
CA ASN A 74 9.76 0.05 -9.24
C ASN A 74 8.73 1.19 -9.31
N GLY A 75 7.88 1.22 -10.34
CA GLY A 75 6.94 2.33 -10.56
C GLY A 75 5.80 2.45 -9.54
N GLY A 76 5.66 1.46 -8.65
CA GLY A 76 4.84 1.52 -7.45
C GLY A 76 3.34 1.70 -7.74
N ALA A 77 2.62 2.29 -6.78
CA ALA A 77 1.19 2.58 -6.94
C ALA A 77 0.89 3.48 -8.18
N PRO A 78 1.71 4.49 -8.54
CA PRO A 78 1.48 5.27 -9.77
C PRO A 78 1.49 4.43 -11.05
N GLU A 79 2.43 3.49 -11.19
CA GLU A 79 2.50 2.58 -12.35
C GLU A 79 1.30 1.64 -12.41
N VAL A 80 0.90 1.09 -11.26
CA VAL A 80 -0.33 0.28 -11.15
C VAL A 80 -1.54 1.08 -11.60
N ILE A 81 -1.66 2.34 -11.14
CA ILE A 81 -2.78 3.21 -11.52
C ILE A 81 -2.77 3.47 -13.04
N ALA A 82 -1.61 3.82 -13.60
CA ALA A 82 -1.48 4.10 -15.03
C ALA A 82 -1.82 2.88 -15.89
N ASN A 83 -1.33 1.69 -15.51
CA ASN A 83 -1.51 0.47 -16.29
C ASN A 83 -2.96 -0.04 -16.32
N PHE A 84 -3.74 0.17 -15.25
CA PHE A 84 -5.09 -0.39 -15.14
C PHE A 84 -6.22 0.65 -15.26
N PHE A 85 -5.92 1.95 -15.21
CA PHE A 85 -6.91 3.02 -15.28
C PHE A 85 -6.54 4.20 -16.20
N GLY A 86 -5.31 4.28 -16.72
CA GLY A 86 -4.86 5.40 -17.55
C GLY A 86 -5.41 5.39 -18.98
N ASP A 87 -5.35 6.54 -19.64
CA ASP A 87 -5.64 6.65 -21.08
C ASP A 87 -4.58 5.86 -21.87
N GLY A 88 -5.02 4.78 -22.53
CA GLY A 88 -4.12 3.81 -23.16
C GLY A 88 -3.73 2.63 -22.27
N ALA A 89 -4.42 2.42 -21.14
CA ALA A 89 -4.31 1.20 -20.35
C ALA A 89 -4.38 -0.03 -21.27
N ALA A 90 -3.47 -0.99 -21.05
CA ALA A 90 -3.53 -2.26 -21.75
C ALA A 90 -4.91 -2.88 -21.52
N SER A 91 -5.43 -3.60 -22.53
CA SER A 91 -6.68 -4.34 -22.36
C SER A 91 -6.57 -5.19 -21.09
N ILE A 92 -7.55 -5.08 -20.19
CA ILE A 92 -7.56 -5.90 -18.98
C ILE A 92 -7.69 -7.35 -19.42
N VAL A 93 -6.71 -8.18 -19.06
CA VAL A 93 -6.67 -9.59 -19.43
C VAL A 93 -7.00 -10.49 -18.24
N ASP A 94 -7.54 -11.67 -18.53
CA ASP A 94 -7.79 -12.71 -17.55
C ASP A 94 -6.52 -13.54 -17.22
N ALA A 95 -6.70 -14.65 -16.49
CA ALA A 95 -5.60 -15.53 -16.11
C ALA A 95 -4.96 -16.28 -17.29
N ALA A 96 -5.68 -16.41 -18.42
CA ALA A 96 -5.15 -16.99 -19.65
C ALA A 96 -4.42 -15.95 -20.53
N GLY A 97 -4.51 -14.66 -20.17
CA GLY A 97 -3.97 -13.56 -20.97
C GLY A 97 -4.93 -13.09 -22.07
N GLU A 98 -6.18 -13.55 -22.04
CA GLU A 98 -7.20 -13.16 -23.02
C GLU A 98 -7.96 -11.91 -22.54
N PRO A 99 -8.48 -11.08 -23.45
CA PRO A 99 -9.27 -9.90 -23.09
C PRO A 99 -10.44 -10.26 -22.17
N MET A 100 -10.49 -9.63 -21.01
CA MET A 100 -11.52 -9.85 -20.01
C MET A 100 -12.84 -9.19 -20.45
N PRO A 101 -14.00 -9.85 -20.28
CA PRO A 101 -15.30 -9.23 -20.53
C PRO A 101 -15.45 -7.94 -19.73
N ALA A 102 -16.06 -6.91 -20.33
CA ALA A 102 -16.16 -5.57 -19.73
C ALA A 102 -16.71 -5.58 -18.30
N GLN A 103 -17.74 -6.39 -18.03
CA GLN A 103 -18.32 -6.52 -16.68
C GLN A 103 -17.32 -7.08 -15.66
N ALA A 104 -16.56 -8.11 -16.04
CA ALA A 104 -15.56 -8.70 -15.16
C ALA A 104 -14.37 -7.74 -14.95
N ALA A 105 -13.95 -7.03 -16.00
CA ALA A 105 -12.91 -6.01 -15.92
C ALA A 105 -13.31 -4.88 -14.96
N GLN A 106 -14.56 -4.41 -15.02
CA GLN A 106 -15.09 -3.41 -14.10
C GLN A 106 -15.09 -3.88 -12.65
N VAL A 107 -15.44 -5.15 -12.38
CA VAL A 107 -15.38 -5.73 -11.03
C VAL A 107 -13.95 -5.74 -10.49
N GLN A 108 -12.98 -6.18 -11.31
CA GLN A 108 -11.58 -6.22 -10.90
C GLN A 108 -10.99 -4.82 -10.72
N GLN A 109 -11.34 -3.88 -11.58
CA GLN A 109 -10.99 -2.46 -11.46
C GLN A 109 -11.59 -1.83 -10.19
N ALA A 110 -12.83 -2.15 -9.84
CA ALA A 110 -13.44 -1.71 -8.59
C ALA A 110 -12.71 -2.29 -7.36
N ALA A 111 -12.33 -3.57 -7.42
CA ALA A 111 -11.55 -4.22 -6.35
C ALA A 111 -10.16 -3.57 -6.17
N LEU A 112 -9.45 -3.30 -7.27
CA LEU A 112 -8.16 -2.61 -7.23
C LEU A 112 -8.30 -1.17 -6.71
N ARG A 113 -9.33 -0.42 -7.12
CA ARG A 113 -9.62 0.90 -6.56
C ARG A 113 -9.81 0.85 -5.06
N ALA A 114 -10.61 -0.10 -4.58
CA ALA A 114 -10.85 -0.27 -3.14
C ALA A 114 -9.55 -0.62 -2.38
N ALA A 115 -8.68 -1.45 -2.95
CA ALA A 115 -7.38 -1.78 -2.37
C ALA A 115 -6.46 -0.54 -2.30
N LEU A 116 -6.42 0.27 -3.37
CA LEU A 116 -5.65 1.52 -3.41
C LEU A 116 -6.16 2.56 -2.42
N LEU A 117 -7.48 2.68 -2.23
CA LEU A 117 -8.06 3.55 -1.21
C LEU A 117 -7.63 3.13 0.20
N ARG A 118 -7.78 1.85 0.56
CA ARG A 118 -7.32 1.32 1.86
C ARG A 118 -5.82 1.52 2.08
N PHE A 119 -5.04 1.35 1.02
CA PHE A 119 -3.61 1.64 1.03
C PHE A 119 -3.34 3.09 1.38
N LEU A 120 -3.98 4.05 0.70
CA LEU A 120 -3.77 5.48 0.94
C LEU A 120 -4.26 5.93 2.31
N GLU A 121 -5.40 5.43 2.79
CA GLU A 121 -5.88 5.71 4.15
C GLU A 121 -4.88 5.25 5.20
N THR A 122 -4.37 4.02 5.05
CA THR A 122 -3.38 3.45 5.96
C THR A 122 -2.05 4.20 5.86
N ALA A 123 -1.60 4.54 4.65
CA ALA A 123 -0.39 5.31 4.41
C ALA A 123 -0.48 6.71 5.03
N LEU A 124 -1.62 7.38 4.95
CA LEU A 124 -1.87 8.67 5.61
C LEU A 124 -1.72 8.56 7.13
N HIS A 125 -2.22 7.48 7.74
CA HIS A 125 -2.04 7.24 9.17
C HIS A 125 -0.56 7.08 9.53
N VAL A 126 0.19 6.27 8.75
CA VAL A 126 1.63 6.08 8.98
C VAL A 126 2.41 7.37 8.76
N LEU A 127 2.05 8.20 7.76
CA LEU A 127 2.67 9.50 7.53
C LEU A 127 2.45 10.45 8.72
N SER A 128 1.24 10.46 9.30
CA SER A 128 0.95 11.25 10.50
C SER A 128 1.82 10.81 11.69
N ILE A 129 1.94 9.49 11.92
CA ILE A 129 2.79 8.92 12.97
C ILE A 129 4.26 9.30 12.74
N SER A 130 4.75 9.10 11.51
CA SER A 130 6.11 9.45 11.09
C SER A 130 6.42 10.91 11.39
N ARG A 131 5.53 11.82 10.98
CA ARG A 131 5.70 13.26 11.20
C ARG A 131 5.76 13.63 12.68
N ASP A 132 4.91 13.04 13.50
CA ASP A 132 4.90 13.30 14.94
C ASP A 132 6.15 12.74 15.64
N LEU A 133 6.67 11.61 15.19
CA LEU A 133 7.96 11.08 15.66
C LEU A 133 9.12 12.00 15.26
N PHE A 134 9.15 12.49 14.03
CA PHE A 134 10.18 13.43 13.57
C PHE A 134 10.18 14.73 14.39
N ARG A 135 9.00 15.25 14.75
CA ARG A 135 8.87 16.45 15.61
C ARG A 135 9.36 16.24 17.04
N ARG A 136 9.34 15.00 17.53
CA ARG A 136 9.75 14.65 18.90
C ARG A 136 11.24 14.31 19.02
N LEU A 137 11.97 14.22 17.92
CA LEU A 137 13.40 13.92 17.95
C LEU A 137 14.19 15.06 18.64
N PRO A 138 15.03 14.75 19.64
CA PRO A 138 15.86 15.76 20.29
C PRO A 138 16.91 16.31 19.30
N HIS A 139 17.13 17.62 19.35
CA HIS A 139 18.02 18.32 18.42
C HIS A 139 19.52 18.13 18.70
N ASP A 140 19.92 17.62 19.87
CA ASP A 140 21.33 17.55 20.28
C ASP A 140 21.80 16.14 20.66
N GLY A 141 22.98 15.76 20.17
CA GLY A 141 23.85 14.74 20.77
C GLY A 141 24.16 13.53 19.89
N ASP A 142 23.19 12.62 19.76
CA ASP A 142 23.32 11.34 19.02
C ASP A 142 22.41 11.26 17.77
N GLY A 143 21.60 12.31 17.56
CA GLY A 143 20.52 12.38 16.56
C GLY A 143 20.93 12.87 15.18
N ASN A 144 22.23 13.01 14.89
CA ASN A 144 22.70 13.62 13.64
C ASN A 144 22.22 12.83 12.40
N ASP A 145 22.25 11.50 12.46
CA ASP A 145 21.78 10.63 11.35
C ASP A 145 20.25 10.66 11.16
N LEU A 146 19.48 10.87 12.23
CA LEU A 146 18.01 10.92 12.18
C LEU A 146 17.52 12.30 11.72
N ALA A 147 18.23 13.37 12.08
CA ALA A 147 17.97 14.71 11.56
C ALA A 147 18.16 14.78 10.03
N LEU A 148 19.10 14.00 9.47
CA LEU A 148 19.28 13.86 8.02
C LEU A 148 18.07 13.20 7.32
N LEU A 149 17.19 12.51 8.05
CA LEU A 149 15.97 11.92 7.49
C LEU A 149 14.79 12.90 7.51
N ALA A 150 14.85 14.01 8.24
CA ALA A 150 13.76 14.99 8.30
C ALA A 150 13.33 15.54 6.93
N PRO A 151 14.24 15.82 5.97
CA PRO A 151 13.86 16.19 4.60
C PRO A 151 13.03 15.12 3.87
N LEU A 152 13.25 13.83 4.17
CA LEU A 152 12.52 12.72 3.52
C LEU A 152 11.03 12.72 3.88
N GLN A 153 10.65 13.23 5.05
CA GLN A 153 9.24 13.33 5.43
C GLN A 153 8.46 14.17 4.41
N GLY A 154 9.01 15.31 3.99
CA GLY A 154 8.39 16.17 2.97
C GLY A 154 8.34 15.50 1.60
N GLU A 155 9.32 14.67 1.26
CA GLU A 155 9.31 13.88 0.02
C GLU A 155 8.23 12.80 0.04
N PHE A 156 8.05 12.09 1.16
CA PHE A 156 6.99 11.09 1.31
C PHE A 156 5.60 11.72 1.19
N GLU A 157 5.40 12.90 1.80
CA GLU A 157 4.15 13.65 1.70
C GLU A 157 3.85 14.09 0.26
N LYS A 158 4.84 14.61 -0.46
CA LYS A 158 4.70 14.96 -1.89
C LYS A 158 4.38 13.73 -2.75
N ALA A 159 5.10 12.63 -2.52
CA ALA A 159 4.88 11.37 -3.24
C ALA A 159 3.46 10.83 -2.97
N PHE A 160 3.00 10.89 -1.72
CA PHE A 160 1.64 10.51 -1.34
C PHE A 160 0.58 11.33 -2.08
N VAL A 161 0.71 12.67 -2.10
CA VAL A 161 -0.22 13.56 -2.80
C VAL A 161 -0.26 13.25 -4.30
N LYS A 162 0.90 12.91 -4.89
CA LYS A 162 0.97 12.49 -6.30
C LYS A 162 0.19 11.20 -6.55
N ILE A 163 0.31 10.18 -5.69
CA ILE A 163 -0.46 8.93 -5.82
C ILE A 163 -1.96 9.20 -5.66
N LEU A 164 -2.34 9.98 -4.65
CA LEU A 164 -3.74 10.36 -4.42
C LEU A 164 -4.33 11.09 -5.63
N SER A 165 -3.57 12.02 -6.20
CA SER A 165 -4.00 12.76 -7.39
C SER A 165 -4.16 11.86 -8.60
N ALA A 166 -3.23 10.93 -8.82
CA ALA A 166 -3.32 9.93 -9.88
C ALA A 166 -4.55 9.04 -9.72
N LEU A 167 -4.82 8.54 -8.51
CA LEU A 167 -6.00 7.72 -8.24
C LEU A 167 -7.29 8.51 -8.41
N ALA A 168 -7.34 9.75 -7.89
CA ALA A 168 -8.51 10.62 -7.98
C ALA A 168 -8.89 10.91 -9.45
N ALA A 169 -7.91 11.05 -10.34
CA ALA A 169 -8.14 11.26 -11.77
C ALA A 169 -8.82 10.06 -12.46
N THR A 170 -8.85 8.88 -11.84
CA THR A 170 -9.49 7.66 -12.40
C THR A 170 -11.00 7.58 -12.15
N TYR A 171 -11.58 8.55 -11.43
CA TYR A 171 -13.00 8.62 -11.11
C TYR A 171 -13.70 9.61 -12.03
N ALA A 172 -14.83 9.21 -12.62
CA ALA A 172 -15.59 10.02 -13.58
C ALA A 172 -16.22 11.27 -12.93
N GLU A 173 -16.61 11.18 -11.65
CA GLU A 173 -17.05 12.30 -10.81
C GLU A 173 -16.51 12.06 -9.40
N GLY A 174 -16.10 13.13 -8.70
CA GLY A 174 -15.43 13.03 -7.41
C GLY A 174 -16.22 12.19 -6.42
N THR A 175 -15.68 11.03 -6.05
CA THR A 175 -16.34 10.14 -5.11
C THR A 175 -16.19 10.64 -3.69
N ASP A 176 -17.19 10.35 -2.84
CA ASP A 176 -17.20 10.74 -1.44
C ASP A 176 -15.95 10.22 -0.70
N GLU A 177 -15.44 9.04 -1.08
CA GLU A 177 -14.21 8.49 -0.49
C GLU A 177 -12.96 9.32 -0.82
N ILE A 178 -12.82 9.78 -2.07
CA ILE A 178 -11.69 10.63 -2.48
C ILE A 178 -11.80 12.01 -1.82
N ALA A 179 -13.02 12.57 -1.74
CA ALA A 179 -13.27 13.82 -1.05
C ALA A 179 -12.94 13.72 0.45
N ALA A 180 -13.40 12.66 1.11
CA ALA A 180 -13.09 12.37 2.51
C ALA A 180 -11.59 12.19 2.75
N LEU A 181 -10.91 11.45 1.87
CA LEU A 181 -9.46 11.25 1.97
C LEU A 181 -8.69 12.56 1.79
N ARG A 182 -9.07 13.42 0.82
CA ARG A 182 -8.48 14.76 0.67
C ARG A 182 -8.69 15.63 1.90
N ALA A 183 -9.91 15.65 2.45
CA ALA A 183 -10.20 16.37 3.69
C ALA A 183 -9.34 15.86 4.87
N ALA A 184 -9.17 14.54 4.97
CA ALA A 184 -8.32 13.92 5.97
C ALA A 184 -6.84 14.27 5.78
N VAL A 185 -6.36 14.39 4.54
CA VAL A 185 -4.99 14.85 4.22
C VAL A 185 -4.78 16.29 4.65
N SER A 186 -5.72 17.18 4.35
CA SER A 186 -5.65 18.58 4.79
C SER A 186 -5.69 18.70 6.30
N PHE A 187 -6.55 17.95 6.97
CA PHE A 187 -6.64 17.94 8.43
C PHE A 187 -5.38 17.35 9.10
N LYS A 188 -4.96 16.16 8.67
CA LYS A 188 -3.85 15.44 9.31
C LYS A 188 -2.51 16.04 8.92
N LEU A 189 -2.25 16.26 7.64
CA LEU A 189 -0.93 16.65 7.15
C LEU A 189 -0.79 18.18 6.95
N GLY A 190 -1.89 18.93 6.85
CA GLY A 190 -1.83 20.35 6.50
C GLY A 190 -1.53 20.58 5.02
N LEU A 191 -1.76 19.57 4.18
CA LEU A 191 -1.53 19.59 2.74
C LEU A 191 -2.87 19.80 2.01
N ALA A 192 -2.94 20.80 1.14
CA ALA A 192 -4.10 21.10 0.30
C ALA A 192 -3.78 20.78 -1.16
#